data_AF-A0A1E3PN63-F1
#
_entry.id   AF-A0A1E3PN63-F1
#
_cell.length_a   1.000
_cell.length_b   1.000
_cell.length_c   1.000
_cell.angle_alpha   90.00
_cell.angle_beta   90.00
_cell.angle_gamma   90.00
#
_symmetry.space_group_name_H-M   'P 1'
#
loop_
_entity.id
_entity.type
_entity.pdbx_description
1 polymer ?
#
loop_
_entity_poly.entity_id
_entity_poly.type
_entity_poly.pdbx_seq_one_letter_code
_entity_poly.pdbx_strand_id
1 'polypeptide(L)'
;SDFHFALLRISIAQMLRAAGIDRCSPSVLDTITDLCIRHLTLLSTSSTAFANLSGRTQVTLADASQSMANHGVISPTTLLDSRDVDPKGMEGVHAFINWVKGEMTLRERQVAGLAGIATNPASNDPDSDVINGTNEPTSTYNNDPKWLAQLMRKQVKIGHEGRFKGTVL
;
A
#
# COMPACT_ATOMS: atom_id res chain seq x y z
N SER A 1 -21.21 2.32 -10.43
CA SER A 1 -19.89 3.00 -10.44
C SER A 1 -19.60 3.73 -9.13
N ASP A 2 -20.64 4.27 -8.47
CA ASP A 2 -20.50 5.15 -7.30
C ASP A 2 -19.87 4.50 -6.06
N PHE A 3 -20.08 3.19 -5.87
CA PHE A 3 -19.43 2.44 -4.78
C PHE A 3 -17.90 2.45 -4.88
N HIS A 4 -17.34 2.13 -6.05
CA HIS A 4 -15.88 2.13 -6.26
C HIS A 4 -15.29 3.54 -6.14
N PHE A 5 -16.03 4.54 -6.62
CA PHE A 5 -15.66 5.94 -6.44
C PHE A 5 -15.62 6.33 -4.96
N ALA A 6 -16.68 6.02 -4.21
CA ALA A 6 -16.75 6.29 -2.77
C ALA A 6 -15.65 5.56 -1.98
N LEU A 7 -15.34 4.31 -2.36
CA LEU A 7 -14.25 3.54 -1.75
C LEU A 7 -12.91 4.24 -2.00
N LEU A 8 -12.60 4.57 -3.25
CA LEU A 8 -11.36 5.24 -3.60
C LEU A 8 -11.23 6.61 -2.92
N ARG A 9 -12.34 7.35 -2.83
CA ARG A 9 -12.41 8.63 -2.12
C ARG A 9 -12.01 8.49 -0.65
N ILE A 10 -12.48 7.45 0.04
CA ILE A 10 -12.10 7.14 1.42
C ILE A 10 -10.61 6.79 1.50
N SER A 11 -10.11 5.96 0.59
CA SER A 11 -8.67 5.60 0.53
C SER A 11 -7.78 6.82 0.31
N ILE A 12 -8.19 7.76 -0.55
CA ILE A 12 -7.45 9.00 -0.80
C ILE A 12 -7.49 9.91 0.42
N ALA A 13 -8.63 10.01 1.11
CA ALA A 13 -8.71 10.75 2.36
C ALA A 13 -7.77 10.19 3.44
N GLN A 14 -7.60 8.86 3.49
CA GLN A 14 -6.63 8.20 4.38
C GLN A 14 -5.20 8.53 3.96
N MET A 15 -4.85 8.40 2.67
CA MET A 15 -3.51 8.74 2.16
C MET A 15 -3.13 10.21 2.41
N LEU A 16 -4.06 11.15 2.20
CA LEU A 16 -3.84 12.57 2.49
C LEU A 16 -3.59 12.82 3.98
N ARG A 17 -4.34 12.13 4.85
CA ARG A 17 -4.13 12.21 6.30
C ARG A 17 -2.77 11.65 6.73
N ALA A 18 -2.35 10.52 6.16
CA ALA A 18 -1.00 9.99 6.35
C ALA A 18 0.08 10.96 5.88
N ALA A 19 -0.18 11.72 4.81
CA ALA A 19 0.74 12.74 4.31
C ALA A 19 0.80 14.00 5.21
N GLY A 20 0.00 14.07 6.26
CA GLY A 20 -0.09 15.21 7.17
C GLY A 20 -1.19 16.22 6.82
N ILE A 21 -2.00 15.97 5.79
CA ILE A 21 -3.12 16.83 5.40
C ILE A 21 -4.37 16.40 6.18
N ASP A 22 -4.63 17.06 7.30
CA ASP A 22 -5.78 16.74 8.17
C ASP A 22 -7.13 17.22 7.61
N ARG A 23 -7.13 18.28 6.79
CA ARG A 23 -8.36 18.90 6.26
C ARG A 23 -8.20 19.26 4.79
N CYS A 24 -9.18 18.86 3.98
CA CYS A 24 -9.30 19.26 2.59
C CYS A 24 -10.77 19.61 2.27
N SER A 25 -10.98 20.46 1.28
CA SER A 25 -12.33 20.74 0.76
C SER A 25 -12.87 19.50 0.04
N PRO A 26 -14.18 19.17 0.15
CA PRO A 26 -14.78 18.06 -0.58
C PRO A 26 -14.49 18.09 -2.09
N SER A 27 -14.47 19.27 -2.70
CA SER A 27 -14.16 19.42 -4.12
C SER A 27 -12.73 19.01 -4.47
N VAL A 28 -11.76 19.25 -3.58
CA VAL A 28 -10.36 18.85 -3.79
C VAL A 28 -10.20 17.34 -3.62
N LEU A 29 -10.91 16.75 -2.66
CA LEU A 29 -10.89 15.31 -2.50
C LEU A 29 -11.46 14.61 -3.74
N ASP A 30 -12.55 15.13 -4.29
CA ASP A 30 -13.19 14.57 -5.48
C ASP A 30 -12.31 14.74 -6.73
N THR A 31 -11.62 15.87 -6.89
CA THR A 31 -10.70 16.08 -8.02
C THR A 31 -9.47 15.18 -7.96
N ILE A 32 -8.91 14.97 -6.77
CA ILE A 32 -7.81 14.01 -6.57
C ILE A 32 -8.30 12.59 -6.84
N THR A 33 -9.52 12.25 -6.40
CA THR A 33 -10.14 10.95 -6.67
C THR A 33 -10.27 10.69 -8.16
N ASP A 34 -10.79 11.66 -8.91
CA ASP A 34 -10.87 11.57 -10.36
C ASP A 34 -9.50 11.44 -11.04
N LEU A 35 -8.50 12.21 -10.59
CA LEU A 35 -7.13 12.12 -11.09
C LEU A 35 -6.53 10.73 -10.85
N CYS A 36 -6.74 10.16 -9.65
CA CYS A 36 -6.29 8.81 -9.33
C CYS A 36 -6.94 7.75 -10.23
N ILE A 37 -8.24 7.87 -10.52
CA ILE A 37 -8.94 6.95 -11.45
C ILE A 37 -8.30 7.02 -12.84
N ARG A 38 -8.09 8.24 -13.36
CA ARG A 38 -7.46 8.45 -14.67
C ARG A 38 -6.04 7.89 -14.71
N HIS A 39 -5.26 8.10 -13.66
CA HIS A 39 -3.90 7.59 -13.56
C HIS A 39 -3.84 6.05 -13.49
N LEU A 40 -4.69 5.42 -12.66
CA LEU A 40 -4.78 3.96 -12.59
C LEU A 40 -5.22 3.35 -13.93
N THR A 41 -6.15 4.01 -14.63
CA THR A 41 -6.60 3.58 -15.96
C THR A 41 -5.46 3.65 -16.97
N LEU A 42 -4.67 4.73 -16.93
CA LEU A 42 -3.51 4.91 -17.79
C LEU A 42 -2.44 3.84 -17.52
N LEU A 43 -2.13 3.54 -16.24
CA LEU A 43 -1.20 2.47 -15.88
C LEU A 43 -1.70 1.09 -16.34
N SER A 44 -2.98 0.78 -16.14
CA SER A 44 -3.59 -0.49 -16.55
C SER A 44 -3.54 -0.67 -18.07
N THR A 45 -3.88 0.38 -18.83
CA THR A 45 -3.89 0.35 -20.29
C THR A 45 -2.46 0.20 -20.83
N SER A 46 -1.51 0.94 -20.26
CA SER A 46 -0.10 0.83 -20.64
C SER A 46 0.50 -0.54 -20.30
N SER A 47 0.19 -1.10 -19.12
CA SER A 47 0.65 -2.44 -18.73
C SER A 47 0.10 -3.51 -19.68
N THR A 48 -1.17 -3.37 -20.09
CA THR A 48 -1.79 -4.27 -21.08
C THR A 48 -1.14 -4.12 -22.46
N ALA A 49 -0.79 -2.89 -22.86
CA ALA A 49 -0.07 -2.65 -24.11
C ALA A 49 1.30 -3.35 -24.12
N PHE A 50 2.06 -3.33 -23.03
CA PHE A 50 3.34 -4.04 -22.94
C PHE A 50 3.18 -5.57 -22.96
N ALA A 51 2.15 -6.11 -22.31
CA ALA A 51 1.82 -7.52 -22.41
C ALA A 51 1.51 -7.91 -23.87
N ASN A 52 0.68 -7.12 -24.56
CA ASN A 52 0.32 -7.33 -25.96
C ASN A 52 1.54 -7.25 -26.90
N LEU A 53 2.44 -6.28 -26.69
CA LEU A 53 3.68 -6.15 -27.45
C LEU A 53 4.60 -7.37 -27.26
N SER A 54 4.53 -8.00 -26.10
CA SER A 54 5.24 -9.26 -25.82
C SER A 54 4.53 -10.50 -26.37
N GLY A 55 3.39 -10.34 -27.09
CA GLY A 55 2.57 -11.45 -27.59
C GLY A 55 1.79 -12.19 -26.50
N ARG A 56 1.68 -11.61 -25.29
CA ARG A 56 0.99 -12.20 -24.14
C ARG A 56 -0.34 -11.50 -23.90
N THR A 57 -1.34 -12.24 -23.44
CA THR A 57 -2.63 -11.68 -23.00
C THR A 57 -2.68 -11.38 -21.50
N GLN A 58 -1.76 -11.97 -20.73
CA GLN A 58 -1.68 -11.81 -19.29
C GLN A 58 -0.63 -10.77 -18.93
N VAL A 59 -1.02 -9.82 -18.07
CA VAL A 59 -0.14 -8.78 -17.53
C VAL A 59 0.73 -9.38 -16.43
N THR A 60 2.04 -9.22 -16.57
CA THR A 60 3.04 -9.66 -15.59
C THR A 60 3.54 -8.49 -14.75
N LEU A 61 4.25 -8.81 -13.65
CA LEU A 61 4.90 -7.78 -12.83
C LEU A 61 5.86 -6.91 -13.64
N ALA A 62 6.56 -7.50 -14.62
CA ALA A 62 7.49 -6.77 -15.49
C ALA A 62 6.78 -5.70 -16.34
N ASP A 63 5.59 -6.01 -16.86
CA ASP A 63 4.79 -5.07 -17.65
C ASP A 63 4.28 -3.90 -16.78
N ALA A 64 3.88 -4.21 -15.54
CA ALA A 64 3.45 -3.21 -14.57
C ALA A 64 4.61 -2.33 -14.10
N SER A 65 5.78 -2.91 -13.80
CA SER A 65 6.97 -2.14 -13.43
C SER A 65 7.45 -1.25 -14.56
N GLN A 66 7.40 -1.74 -15.81
CA GLN A 66 7.74 -0.95 -16.99
C GLN A 66 6.77 0.24 -17.15
N SER A 67 5.47 0.01 -16.95
CA SER A 67 4.47 1.06 -16.99
C SER A 67 4.69 2.12 -15.91
N MET A 68 5.00 1.70 -14.68
CA MET A 68 5.32 2.61 -13.58
C MET A 68 6.59 3.43 -13.84
N ALA A 69 7.63 2.82 -14.42
CA ALA A 69 8.85 3.52 -14.79
C ALA A 69 8.60 4.57 -15.88
N ASN A 70 7.88 4.19 -16.95
CA ASN A 70 7.59 5.08 -18.07
C ASN A 70 6.73 6.30 -17.66
N HIS A 71 5.86 6.15 -16.66
CA HIS A 71 5.03 7.23 -16.14
C HIS A 71 5.64 7.95 -14.92
N GLY A 72 6.91 7.68 -14.59
CA GLY A 72 7.67 8.39 -13.56
C GLY A 72 7.31 8.04 -12.12
N VAL A 73 6.52 6.99 -11.88
CA VAL A 73 6.12 6.56 -10.52
C VAL A 73 7.31 6.02 -9.73
N ILE A 74 8.25 5.34 -10.39
CA ILE A 74 9.48 4.80 -9.80
C ILE A 74 10.72 5.53 -10.33
N SER A 75 10.68 6.87 -10.36
CA SER A 75 11.80 7.72 -10.78
C SER A 75 12.76 8.01 -9.61
N PRO A 76 14.09 8.09 -9.81
CA PRO A 76 14.81 7.86 -11.06
C PRO A 76 14.94 6.36 -11.37
N THR A 77 14.66 6.00 -12.63
CA THR A 77 15.02 4.72 -13.26
C THR A 77 15.83 5.08 -14.50
N THR A 78 17.07 4.60 -14.63
CA THR A 78 17.87 4.79 -15.84
C THR A 78 17.24 3.97 -16.97
N LEU A 79 16.56 4.63 -17.92
CA LEU A 79 15.82 3.98 -19.02
C LEU A 79 16.63 3.88 -20.32
N LEU A 80 17.77 4.55 -20.42
CA LEU A 80 18.41 4.83 -21.70
C LEU A 80 19.53 3.86 -22.11
N ASP A 81 20.12 3.10 -21.18
CA ASP A 81 21.13 2.09 -21.54
C ASP A 81 21.06 0.85 -20.65
N SER A 82 20.66 -0.27 -21.25
CA SER A 82 20.65 -1.60 -20.62
C SER A 82 22.04 -2.16 -20.26
N ARG A 83 23.12 -1.50 -20.69
CA ARG A 83 24.51 -1.81 -20.30
C ARG A 83 25.05 -0.85 -19.26
N ASP A 84 24.34 0.25 -18.98
CA ASP A 84 24.75 1.23 -17.99
C ASP A 84 24.19 0.78 -16.64
N VAL A 85 25.01 0.01 -15.92
CA VAL A 85 24.72 -0.41 -14.54
C VAL A 85 24.99 0.80 -13.65
N ASP A 86 24.11 1.79 -13.73
CA ASP A 86 24.12 2.90 -12.80
C ASP A 86 23.84 2.35 -11.40
N PRO A 87 24.72 2.58 -10.41
CA PRO A 87 24.48 2.15 -9.04
C PRO A 87 23.21 2.81 -8.42
N LYS A 88 22.66 3.84 -9.08
CA LYS A 88 21.44 4.55 -8.70
C LYS A 88 20.20 4.14 -9.49
N GLY A 89 20.30 3.21 -10.44
CA GLY A 89 19.19 2.81 -11.31
C GLY A 89 17.97 2.22 -10.57
N MET A 90 18.15 1.73 -9.32
CA MET A 90 17.09 1.20 -8.48
C MET A 90 16.60 2.18 -7.39
N GLU A 91 17.14 3.41 -7.34
CA GLU A 91 16.83 4.38 -6.28
C GLU A 91 15.32 4.69 -6.20
N GLY A 92 14.64 4.86 -7.34
CA GLY A 92 13.20 5.07 -7.38
C GLY A 92 12.39 3.89 -6.81
N VAL A 93 12.84 2.66 -7.06
CA VAL A 93 12.22 1.44 -6.52
C VAL A 93 12.46 1.34 -5.02
N HIS A 94 13.68 1.61 -4.55
CA HIS A 94 14.00 1.63 -3.12
C HIS A 94 13.20 2.72 -2.38
N ALA A 95 13.09 3.92 -2.95
CA ALA A 95 12.27 5.00 -2.41
C ALA A 95 10.80 4.60 -2.31
N PHE A 96 10.26 3.97 -3.35
CA PHE A 96 8.89 3.45 -3.34
C PHE A 96 8.69 2.39 -2.25
N ILE A 97 9.58 1.41 -2.13
CA ILE A 97 9.52 0.39 -1.08
C ILE A 97 9.61 1.02 0.32
N ASN A 98 10.51 1.98 0.51
CA ASN A 98 10.66 2.70 1.77
C ASN A 98 9.42 3.52 2.10
N TRP A 99 8.76 4.12 1.11
CA TRP A 99 7.48 4.79 1.32
C TRP A 99 6.36 3.82 1.72
N VAL A 100 6.26 2.67 1.02
CA VAL A 100 5.27 1.62 1.34
C VAL A 100 5.49 1.02 2.72
N LYS A 101 6.76 0.87 3.16
CA LYS A 101 7.13 0.31 4.48
C LYS A 101 7.31 1.37 5.56
N GLY A 102 7.34 2.64 5.20
CA GLY A 102 7.66 3.74 6.09
C GLY A 102 6.62 3.99 7.17
N GLU A 103 6.93 4.95 8.04
CA GLU A 103 6.07 5.37 9.15
C GLU A 103 4.77 6.03 8.67
N MET A 104 4.83 6.71 7.51
CA MET A 104 3.69 7.40 6.91
C MET A 104 2.50 6.45 6.71
N THR A 105 2.74 5.24 6.23
CA THR A 105 1.71 4.23 5.93
C THR A 105 1.44 3.28 7.11
N LEU A 106 2.11 3.47 8.25
CA LEU A 106 2.04 2.56 9.40
C LEU A 106 0.62 2.45 9.96
N ARG A 107 -0.09 3.58 10.08
CA ARG A 107 -1.45 3.59 10.63
C ARG A 107 -2.42 2.88 9.70
N GLU A 108 -2.35 3.09 8.39
CA GLU A 108 -3.20 2.35 7.44
C GLU A 108 -2.92 0.85 7.52
N ARG A 109 -1.65 0.44 7.58
CA ARG A 109 -1.27 -0.97 7.73
C ARG A 109 -1.78 -1.58 9.04
N GLN A 110 -1.74 -0.83 10.14
CA GLN A 110 -2.29 -1.25 11.43
C GLN A 110 -3.81 -1.45 11.36
N VAL A 111 -4.53 -0.51 10.78
CA VAL A 111 -5.99 -0.59 10.61
C VAL A 111 -6.38 -1.75 9.67
N ALA A 112 -5.57 -2.02 8.65
CA ALA A 112 -5.76 -3.14 7.73
C ALA A 112 -5.38 -4.52 8.34
N GLY A 113 -4.87 -4.56 9.57
CA GLY A 113 -4.44 -5.81 10.22
C GLY A 113 -3.10 -6.37 9.72
N LEU A 114 -2.36 -5.63 8.90
CA LEU A 114 -1.04 -6.03 8.38
C LEU A 114 0.11 -5.80 9.39
N ALA A 115 -0.17 -5.21 10.56
CA ALA A 115 0.84 -4.90 11.57
C ALA A 115 1.57 -6.13 12.15
N GLY A 116 1.02 -7.35 11.99
CA GLY A 116 1.69 -8.60 12.36
C GLY A 116 2.73 -9.09 11.35
N ILE A 117 2.84 -8.47 10.17
CA ILE A 117 3.82 -8.80 9.10
C ILE A 117 4.96 -7.76 9.09
N ALA A 118 5.01 -6.85 10.07
CA ALA A 118 6.18 -6.03 10.30
C ALA A 118 7.31 -6.92 10.82
N THR A 119 8.26 -7.21 9.94
CA THR A 119 9.58 -7.77 10.23
C THR A 119 10.12 -7.26 11.57
N ASN A 120 10.45 -8.18 12.47
CA ASN A 120 11.27 -7.88 13.63
C ASN A 120 12.45 -6.99 13.17
N PRO A 121 12.64 -5.80 13.73
CA PRO A 121 13.90 -5.10 13.52
C PRO A 121 14.97 -6.01 14.10
N ALA A 122 16.03 -6.24 13.33
CA ALA A 122 17.16 -7.07 13.70
C ALA A 122 17.55 -6.84 15.17
N SER A 123 17.31 -7.83 16.02
CA SER A 123 18.08 -8.00 17.24
C SER A 123 19.51 -8.25 16.79
N ASN A 124 20.36 -7.24 16.95
CA ASN A 124 21.80 -7.37 16.82
C ASN A 124 22.29 -8.30 17.94
N ASP A 125 22.20 -9.61 17.73
CA ASP A 125 23.00 -10.60 18.44
C ASP A 125 24.12 -11.04 17.48
N PRO A 126 25.41 -10.82 17.79
CA PRO A 126 26.50 -11.06 16.86
C PRO A 126 26.95 -12.53 16.77
N ASP A 127 26.24 -13.49 17.38
CA ASP A 127 26.63 -14.91 17.37
C ASP A 127 25.46 -15.81 16.98
N SER A 128 25.28 -16.05 15.68
CA SER A 128 24.72 -17.32 15.20
C SER A 128 25.07 -17.55 13.73
N ASP A 129 26.26 -18.09 13.50
CA ASP A 129 26.57 -18.86 12.30
C ASP A 129 25.68 -20.12 12.25
N VAL A 130 25.14 -20.44 11.07
CA VAL A 130 25.17 -21.75 10.38
C VAL A 130 24.00 -21.89 9.39
N ILE A 131 24.38 -22.40 8.22
CA ILE A 131 23.66 -22.53 6.95
C ILE A 131 22.84 -23.84 6.86
N ASN A 132 21.74 -23.76 6.11
CA ASN A 132 20.97 -24.81 5.39
C ASN A 132 20.00 -25.75 6.12
N GLY A 133 18.80 -25.86 5.53
CA GLY A 133 17.97 -27.07 5.59
C GLY A 133 16.47 -26.79 5.69
N THR A 134 15.76 -26.87 4.56
CA THR A 134 14.33 -27.22 4.39
C THR A 134 13.41 -27.01 5.60
N ASN A 135 12.49 -26.04 5.53
CA ASN A 135 11.13 -26.19 6.05
C ASN A 135 10.21 -25.13 5.43
N GLU A 136 9.12 -25.61 4.86
CA GLU A 136 7.99 -24.83 4.35
C GLU A 136 7.55 -23.71 5.32
N PRO A 137 7.06 -22.56 4.82
CA PRO A 137 6.45 -21.56 5.68
C PRO A 137 5.15 -22.13 6.25
N THR A 138 5.25 -22.78 7.41
CA THR A 138 4.08 -23.21 8.19
C THR A 138 3.37 -21.94 8.63
N SER A 139 2.31 -21.61 7.89
CA SER A 139 1.35 -20.58 8.22
C SER A 139 0.77 -20.86 9.60
N THR A 140 1.37 -20.24 10.62
CA THR A 140 0.80 -20.22 11.95
C THR A 140 -0.24 -19.10 11.95
N TYR A 141 -1.44 -19.40 11.46
CA TYR A 141 -2.62 -18.60 11.77
C TYR A 141 -2.79 -18.64 13.29
N ASN A 142 -2.26 -17.62 13.95
CA ASN A 142 -2.43 -17.46 15.38
C ASN A 142 -3.90 -17.10 15.61
N ASN A 143 -4.73 -18.13 15.83
CA ASN A 143 -6.16 -18.07 16.15
C ASN A 143 -6.40 -17.51 17.55
N ASP A 144 -5.69 -16.45 17.92
CA ASP A 144 -5.74 -15.86 19.25
C ASP A 144 -6.80 -14.74 19.25
N PRO A 145 -7.98 -14.93 19.88
CA PRO A 145 -9.13 -13.99 19.79
C PRO A 145 -8.95 -12.75 20.67
N LYS A 146 -7.70 -12.35 20.94
CA LYS A 146 -7.37 -11.17 21.77
C LYS A 146 -7.92 -9.88 21.16
N TRP A 147 -7.90 -9.77 19.83
CA TRP A 147 -8.44 -8.61 19.12
C TRP A 147 -9.97 -8.53 19.23
N LEU A 148 -10.67 -9.67 19.15
CA LEU A 148 -12.13 -9.76 19.31
C LEU A 148 -12.55 -9.38 20.74
N ALA A 149 -11.84 -9.88 21.75
CA ALA A 149 -12.09 -9.52 23.14
C ALA A 149 -11.91 -8.01 23.41
N GLN A 150 -10.93 -7.38 22.78
CA GLN A 150 -10.74 -5.92 22.86
C GLN A 150 -11.86 -5.15 22.15
N LEU A 151 -12.33 -5.64 21.01
CA LEU A 151 -13.40 -5.03 20.23
C LEU A 151 -14.76 -5.14 20.95
N MET A 152 -15.07 -6.29 21.54
CA MET A 152 -16.27 -6.48 22.35
C MET A 152 -16.25 -5.59 23.60
N ARG A 153 -15.11 -5.48 24.30
CA ARG A 153 -14.98 -4.57 25.45
C ARG A 153 -15.18 -3.11 25.07
N LYS A 154 -14.68 -2.67 23.90
CA LYS A 154 -14.92 -1.31 23.38
C LYS A 154 -16.38 -1.08 23.00
N GLN A 155 -17.03 -2.06 22.35
CA GLN A 155 -18.44 -1.97 21.96
C GLN A 155 -19.39 -1.93 23.16
N VAL A 156 -19.08 -2.68 24.23
CA VAL A 156 -19.86 -2.67 25.48
C VAL A 156 -19.71 -1.35 26.25
N LYS A 157 -18.54 -0.71 26.19
CA LYS A 157 -18.30 0.58 26.86
C LYS A 157 -18.98 1.77 26.17
N ILE A 158 -19.33 1.64 24.90
CA ILE A 158 -20.03 2.67 24.12
C ILE A 158 -21.50 2.25 24.05
N GLY A 159 -22.23 2.58 25.12
CA GLY A 159 -23.67 2.38 25.22
C GLY A 159 -24.40 2.91 23.98
N HIS A 160 -25.46 2.22 23.59
CA HIS A 160 -26.24 2.46 22.36
C HIS A 160 -26.78 3.91 22.25
N GLU A 161 -26.88 4.64 23.37
CA GLU A 161 -27.49 5.97 23.44
C GLU A 161 -26.49 7.14 23.35
N GLY A 162 -25.19 6.90 23.54
CA GLY A 162 -24.18 7.96 23.54
C GLY A 162 -23.71 8.39 22.14
N ARG A 163 -23.99 7.57 21.12
CA ARG A 163 -23.42 7.71 19.77
C ARG A 163 -24.08 8.83 18.95
N PHE A 164 -25.28 9.26 19.35
CA PHE A 164 -26.09 10.25 18.64
C PHE A 164 -26.36 11.53 19.45
N LYS A 165 -25.79 11.65 20.65
CA LYS A 165 -25.97 12.83 21.49
C LYS A 165 -25.08 13.97 20.97
N GLY A 166 -25.64 14.78 20.06
CA GLY A 166 -24.96 15.95 19.47
C GLY A 166 -24.89 15.97 17.95
N THR A 167 -25.43 14.95 17.27
CA THR A 167 -25.60 15.01 15.81
C THR A 167 -27.01 15.52 15.53
N VAL A 168 -27.12 16.76 15.09
CA VAL A 168 -28.35 17.28 14.49
C VAL A 168 -28.50 16.59 13.13
N LEU A 169 -29.55 15.80 12.98
CA LEU A 169 -30.12 15.47 11.67
C LEU A 169 -31.02 16.62 11.23
#